data_AF-A0A969DDY4-F1
#
_entry.id   AF-A0A969DDY4-F1
#
_cell.length_a   1.000
_cell.length_b   1.000
_cell.length_c   1.000
_cell.angle_alpha   90.00
_cell.angle_beta   90.00
_cell.angle_gamma   90.00
#
_symmetry.space_group_name_H-M   'P 1'
#
loop_
_entity.id
_entity.type
_entity.pdbx_description
1 polymer ?
#
loop_
_entity_poly.entity_id
_entity_poly.type
_entity_poly.pdbx_seq_one_letter_code
_entity_poly.pdbx_strand_id
1 'polypeptide(L)'
;MPDKKRSYPSFDVTYWGSDDTPSKIITVRPAPVRGKSGSLKDVIVNQEILIKSFVEHDGRLASLIIDSNTWNAMERLAKMLPVVGQDKPGFDIEQIAESGDIAQLGRIFFSENIADDLNRDRDSDGNIINSPSLIAKIHDINFSATLYLMIREREEAQQKQRMEKLESNLKELQSPVADASK
;
A
#
# COMPACT_ATOMS: atom_id res chain seq x y z
N MET A 1 -9.56 -36.58 13.02
CA MET A 1 -9.01 -37.08 11.74
C MET A 1 -7.56 -36.62 11.66
N PRO A 2 -6.57 -37.49 11.40
CA PRO A 2 -5.18 -37.07 11.28
C PRO A 2 -4.99 -36.21 10.03
N ASP A 3 -4.32 -35.07 10.18
CA ASP A 3 -3.96 -34.15 9.11
C ASP A 3 -3.21 -34.88 7.99
N LYS A 4 -3.84 -35.03 6.83
CA LYS A 4 -3.14 -35.41 5.60
C LYS A 4 -2.17 -34.29 5.28
N LYS A 5 -0.88 -34.51 5.55
CA LYS A 5 0.21 -33.64 5.08
C LYS A 5 0.09 -33.49 3.56
N ARG A 6 -0.32 -32.32 3.09
CA ARG A 6 -0.33 -31.99 1.66
C ARG A 6 1.11 -32.09 1.14
N SER A 7 1.35 -33.01 0.22
CA SER A 7 2.62 -33.09 -0.51
C SER A 7 2.57 -32.04 -1.62
N TYR A 8 3.48 -31.07 -1.60
CA TYR A 8 3.58 -30.06 -2.64
C TYR A 8 4.47 -30.60 -3.78
N PRO A 9 4.08 -30.40 -5.06
CA PRO A 9 4.89 -30.83 -6.20
C PRO A 9 6.19 -30.01 -6.24
N SER A 10 7.33 -30.67 -6.46
CA SER A 10 8.61 -30.00 -6.75
C SER A 10 8.80 -29.85 -8.26
N PHE A 11 9.42 -28.76 -8.69
CA PHE A 11 9.77 -28.53 -10.09
C PHE A 11 11.21 -28.07 -10.22
N ASP A 12 11.90 -28.55 -11.26
CA ASP A 12 13.28 -28.17 -11.53
C ASP A 12 13.30 -26.94 -12.46
N VAL A 13 13.92 -25.87 -11.98
CA VAL A 13 14.16 -24.66 -12.78
C VAL A 13 15.59 -24.72 -13.30
N THR A 14 15.72 -24.74 -14.63
CA THR A 14 17.02 -24.71 -15.31
C THR A 14 17.35 -23.28 -15.70
N TYR A 15 18.44 -22.76 -15.16
CA TYR A 15 19.05 -21.51 -15.57
C TYR A 15 19.95 -21.77 -16.78
N TRP A 16 19.80 -20.96 -17.81
CA TRP A 16 20.57 -21.05 -19.04
C TRP A 16 21.62 -19.94 -19.06
N GLY A 17 22.86 -20.28 -19.41
CA GLY A 17 23.93 -19.32 -19.67
C GLY A 17 23.76 -18.66 -21.04
N SER A 18 24.60 -17.66 -21.32
CA SER A 18 24.66 -16.93 -22.60
C SER A 18 24.88 -17.83 -23.82
N ASP A 19 25.37 -19.05 -23.60
CA ASP A 19 25.85 -19.97 -24.63
C ASP A 19 24.85 -21.11 -24.86
N ASP A 20 23.59 -20.93 -24.42
CA ASP A 20 22.53 -21.94 -24.46
C ASP A 20 22.92 -23.24 -23.73
N THR A 21 23.76 -23.12 -22.70
CA THR A 21 24.16 -24.21 -21.82
C THR A 21 23.46 -24.10 -20.46
N PRO A 22 22.93 -25.19 -19.89
CA PRO A 22 22.38 -25.19 -18.54
C PRO A 22 23.48 -24.80 -17.53
N SER A 23 23.38 -23.61 -16.94
CA SER A 23 24.36 -23.09 -15.98
C SER A 23 24.08 -23.58 -14.55
N LYS A 24 22.79 -23.80 -14.21
CA LYS A 24 22.39 -24.29 -12.88
C LYS A 24 20.98 -24.89 -12.92
N ILE A 25 20.78 -26.04 -12.26
CA ILE A 25 19.45 -26.59 -12.01
C ILE A 25 19.14 -26.40 -10.52
N ILE A 26 18.02 -25.76 -10.21
CA ILE A 26 17.54 -25.59 -8.84
C ILE A 26 16.19 -26.27 -8.72
N THR A 27 16.08 -27.25 -7.82
CA THR A 27 14.78 -27.84 -7.46
C THR A 27 14.04 -26.87 -6.55
N VAL A 28 12.95 -26.31 -7.07
CA VAL A 28 12.08 -25.40 -6.35
C VAL A 28 10.91 -26.20 -5.79
N ARG A 29 10.60 -25.96 -4.52
CA ARG A 29 9.39 -26.47 -3.88
C ARG A 29 8.50 -25.28 -3.57
N PRO A 30 7.18 -25.36 -3.83
CA PRO A 30 6.24 -24.41 -3.27
C PRO A 30 6.51 -24.33 -1.77
N ALA A 31 6.80 -23.13 -1.27
CA ALA A 31 6.98 -22.93 0.16
C ALA A 31 5.74 -23.49 0.84
N PRO A 32 5.87 -24.50 1.73
CA PRO A 32 4.70 -25.00 2.43
C PRO A 32 4.12 -23.79 3.17
N VAL A 33 2.84 -23.50 2.98
CA VAL A 33 2.13 -22.49 3.78
C VAL A 33 2.14 -22.99 5.22
N ARG A 34 3.24 -22.72 5.93
CA ARG A 34 3.48 -23.04 7.34
C ARG A 34 3.49 -21.71 8.05
N GLY A 35 2.33 -21.23 8.45
CA GLY A 35 2.29 -20.03 9.28
C GLY A 35 0.90 -19.59 9.62
N LYS A 36 0.63 -19.49 10.92
CA LYS A 36 -0.41 -18.66 11.55
C LYS A 36 -0.18 -17.14 11.36
N SER A 37 0.62 -16.73 10.38
CA SER A 37 1.09 -15.36 10.22
C SER A 37 0.32 -14.68 9.08
N GLY A 38 -0.64 -13.83 9.46
CA GLY A 38 -1.44 -13.00 8.56
C GLY A 38 -2.52 -13.77 7.81
N SER A 39 -3.77 -13.71 8.27
CA SER A 39 -4.89 -14.13 7.42
C SER A 39 -5.04 -13.16 6.23
N LEU A 40 -5.66 -13.60 5.13
CA LEU A 40 -5.98 -12.70 4.01
C LEU A 40 -6.77 -11.46 4.49
N LYS A 41 -7.59 -11.63 5.53
CA LYS A 41 -8.30 -10.53 6.19
C LYS A 41 -7.33 -9.50 6.78
N ASP A 42 -6.26 -9.94 7.44
CA ASP A 42 -5.26 -9.03 8.03
C ASP A 42 -4.47 -8.30 6.94
N VAL A 43 -4.17 -8.97 5.82
CA VAL A 43 -3.57 -8.35 4.63
C VAL A 43 -4.47 -7.25 4.09
N ILE A 44 -5.77 -7.53 3.90
CA ILE A 44 -6.75 -6.55 3.42
C ILE A 44 -6.84 -5.36 4.37
N VAL A 45 -6.95 -5.58 5.69
CA VAL A 45 -7.06 -4.51 6.68
C VAL A 45 -5.82 -3.60 6.66
N ASN A 46 -4.61 -4.16 6.60
CA ASN A 46 -3.40 -3.34 6.53
C ASN A 46 -3.30 -2.62 5.17
N GLN A 47 -3.72 -3.25 4.07
CA GLN A 47 -3.78 -2.58 2.76
C GLN A 47 -4.78 -1.43 2.75
N GLU A 48 -5.94 -1.56 3.38
CA GLU A 48 -6.92 -0.48 3.54
C GLU A 48 -6.36 0.69 4.32
N ILE A 49 -5.63 0.44 5.42
CA ILE A 49 -4.92 1.49 6.17
C ILE A 49 -3.95 2.24 5.25
N LEU A 50 -3.16 1.52 4.44
CA LEU A 50 -2.21 2.12 3.52
C LEU A 50 -2.89 2.93 2.40
N ILE A 51 -4.00 2.44 1.85
CA ILE A 51 -4.80 3.18 0.85
C ILE A 51 -5.37 4.46 1.48
N LYS A 52 -5.82 4.38 2.74
CA LYS A 52 -6.32 5.56 3.45
C LYS A 52 -5.23 6.61 3.62
N SER A 53 -4.05 6.22 4.10
CA SER A 53 -2.90 7.11 4.19
C SER A 53 -2.54 7.69 2.83
N PHE A 54 -2.58 6.87 1.77
CA PHE A 54 -2.33 7.31 0.40
C PHE A 54 -3.29 8.44 -0.03
N VAL A 55 -4.57 8.32 0.30
CA VAL A 55 -5.58 9.36 0.02
C VAL A 55 -5.36 10.60 0.89
N GLU A 56 -5.05 10.44 2.19
CA GLU A 56 -4.84 11.55 3.12
C GLU A 56 -3.63 12.42 2.73
N HIS A 57 -2.59 11.80 2.20
CA HIS A 57 -1.36 12.44 1.77
C HIS A 57 -1.29 12.75 0.26
N ASP A 58 -2.42 12.68 -0.46
CA ASP A 58 -2.51 12.94 -1.90
C ASP A 58 -1.50 12.12 -2.74
N GLY A 59 -1.16 10.92 -2.27
CA GLY A 59 -0.19 10.02 -2.88
C GLY A 59 1.26 10.52 -2.85
N ARG A 60 1.61 11.52 -2.02
CA ARG A 60 2.98 12.02 -1.88
C ARG A 60 3.81 11.04 -1.07
N LEU A 61 4.71 10.32 -1.75
CA LEU A 61 5.48 9.22 -1.17
C LEU A 61 6.38 9.67 0.00
N ALA A 62 7.00 10.84 -0.09
CA ALA A 62 7.80 11.39 1.01
C ALA A 62 6.96 11.59 2.29
N SER A 63 5.72 12.06 2.16
CA SER A 63 4.81 12.24 3.30
C SER A 63 4.37 10.90 3.90
N LEU A 64 4.13 9.89 3.05
CA LEU A 64 3.74 8.55 3.46
C LEU A 64 4.85 7.83 4.25
N ILE A 65 6.10 8.02 3.86
CA ILE A 65 7.23 7.33 4.50
C ILE A 65 7.59 7.93 5.85
N ILE A 66 7.44 9.26 5.99
CA ILE A 66 7.71 9.95 7.26
C ILE A 66 6.57 9.69 8.27
N ASP A 67 5.36 9.38 7.80
CA ASP A 67 4.24 9.08 8.67
C ASP A 67 4.43 7.72 9.38
N SER A 68 4.48 7.76 10.71
CA SER A 68 4.77 6.58 11.53
C SER A 68 3.65 5.54 11.47
N ASN A 69 2.39 5.95 11.29
CA ASN A 69 1.28 5.00 11.17
C ASN A 69 1.38 4.22 9.86
N THR A 70 1.67 4.93 8.78
CA THR A 70 1.88 4.37 7.44
C THR A 70 3.06 3.41 7.44
N TRP A 71 4.21 3.83 7.99
CA TRP A 71 5.40 2.98 8.10
C TRP A 71 5.13 1.69 8.89
N ASN A 72 4.49 1.80 10.06
CA ASN A 72 4.13 0.64 10.87
C ASN A 72 3.17 -0.32 10.14
N ALA A 73 2.25 0.19 9.32
CA ALA A 73 1.37 -0.64 8.50
C ALA A 73 2.14 -1.34 7.38
N MET A 74 3.11 -0.67 6.74
CA MET A 74 4.00 -1.28 5.75
C MET A 74 4.80 -2.43 6.37
N GLU A 75 5.39 -2.25 7.55
CA GLU A 75 6.15 -3.31 8.23
C GLU A 75 5.29 -4.53 8.55
N ARG A 76 4.09 -4.30 9.10
CA ARG A 76 3.16 -5.39 9.45
C ARG A 76 2.79 -6.18 8.21
N LEU A 77 2.48 -5.47 7.13
CA LEU A 77 2.11 -6.08 5.86
C LEU A 77 3.29 -6.86 5.25
N ALA A 78 4.49 -6.27 5.22
CA ALA A 78 5.70 -6.93 4.75
C ALA A 78 5.94 -8.26 5.46
N LYS A 79 5.86 -8.29 6.80
CA LYS A 79 6.04 -9.48 7.65
C LYS A 79 5.04 -10.62 7.37
N MET A 80 3.89 -10.33 6.75
CA MET A 80 2.86 -11.32 6.43
C MET A 80 3.02 -11.93 5.03
N LEU A 81 3.78 -11.28 4.14
CA LEU A 81 3.80 -11.67 2.73
C LEU A 81 4.75 -12.85 2.48
N PRO A 82 4.31 -13.88 1.72
CA PRO A 82 5.19 -14.98 1.33
C PRO A 82 6.22 -14.48 0.31
N VAL A 83 7.51 -14.70 0.59
CA VAL A 83 8.61 -14.32 -0.31
C VAL A 83 9.27 -15.57 -0.88
N VAL A 84 9.47 -15.59 -2.20
CA VAL A 84 10.08 -16.72 -2.89
C VAL A 84 11.52 -16.91 -2.41
N GLY A 85 11.87 -18.14 -2.05
CA GLY A 85 13.22 -18.50 -1.60
C GLY A 85 13.49 -18.24 -0.11
N GLN A 86 12.50 -17.78 0.66
CA GLN A 86 12.61 -17.66 2.12
C GLN A 86 11.77 -18.72 2.83
N ASP A 87 12.32 -19.27 3.92
CA ASP A 87 11.63 -20.25 4.77
C ASP A 87 10.54 -19.61 5.64
N LYS A 88 10.61 -18.29 5.86
CA LYS A 88 9.64 -17.51 6.64
C LYS A 88 9.02 -16.43 5.75
N PRO A 89 7.72 -16.11 5.92
CA PRO A 89 7.13 -14.94 5.30
C PRO A 89 7.77 -13.68 5.86
N GLY A 90 7.77 -12.61 5.07
CA GLY A 90 8.48 -11.39 5.40
C GLY A 90 9.51 -10.98 4.36
N PHE A 91 9.63 -9.68 4.15
CA PHE A 91 10.85 -9.04 3.67
C PHE A 91 11.11 -7.80 4.52
N ASP A 92 12.37 -7.38 4.53
CA ASP A 92 12.80 -6.21 5.27
C ASP A 92 12.59 -4.94 4.43
N ILE A 93 11.74 -4.03 4.91
CA ILE A 93 11.46 -2.77 4.23
C ILE A 93 12.52 -1.70 4.55
N GLU A 94 13.20 -1.80 5.71
CA GLU A 94 14.25 -0.86 6.11
C GLU A 94 15.43 -1.01 5.16
N GLN A 95 15.80 -2.26 4.84
CA GLN A 95 16.87 -2.55 3.88
C GLN A 95 16.60 -1.95 2.49
N ILE A 96 15.34 -1.95 2.03
CA ILE A 96 14.95 -1.33 0.75
C ILE A 96 15.08 0.20 0.86
N ALA A 97 14.60 0.80 1.95
CA ALA A 97 14.73 2.24 2.16
C ALA A 97 16.19 2.70 2.25
N GLU A 98 17.05 1.95 2.96
CA GLU A 98 18.48 2.24 3.09
C GLU A 98 19.24 2.13 1.76
N SER A 99 18.77 1.26 0.85
CA SER A 99 19.32 1.15 -0.50
C SER A 99 19.01 2.37 -1.39
N GLY A 100 18.12 3.26 -0.95
CA GLY A 100 17.66 4.43 -1.68
C GLY A 100 16.51 4.14 -2.65
N ASP A 101 16.03 2.90 -2.75
CA ASP A 101 14.94 2.51 -3.65
C ASP A 101 13.56 2.77 -3.02
N ILE A 102 13.29 4.04 -2.76
CA ILE A 102 12.02 4.50 -2.20
C ILE A 102 10.86 4.25 -3.18
N ALA A 103 11.12 4.36 -4.49
CA ALA A 103 10.12 4.12 -5.52
C ALA A 103 9.58 2.68 -5.47
N GLN A 104 10.45 1.70 -5.21
CA GLN A 104 10.03 0.31 -5.04
C GLN A 104 9.08 0.13 -3.85
N LEU A 105 9.32 0.78 -2.71
CA LEU A 105 8.35 0.78 -1.61
C LEU A 105 7.01 1.39 -2.05
N GLY A 106 7.06 2.49 -2.81
CA GLY A 106 5.90 3.09 -3.46
C GLY A 106 5.07 2.06 -4.25
N ARG A 107 5.73 1.31 -5.13
CA ARG A 107 5.12 0.32 -6.02
C ARG A 107 4.56 -0.89 -5.29
N ILE A 108 5.29 -1.36 -4.28
CA ILE A 108 4.89 -2.53 -3.50
C ILE A 108 3.61 -2.25 -2.72
N PHE A 109 3.54 -1.12 -2.03
CA PHE A 109 2.51 -0.85 -1.03
C PHE A 109 1.36 0.02 -1.54
N PHE A 110 1.62 0.98 -2.42
CA PHE A 110 0.65 2.03 -2.76
C PHE A 110 0.18 1.97 -4.21
N SER A 111 1.09 2.11 -5.17
CA SER A 111 0.73 2.14 -6.58
C SER A 111 1.90 1.84 -7.50
N GLU A 112 1.69 0.95 -8.46
CA GLU A 112 2.73 0.53 -9.41
C GLU A 112 3.20 1.65 -10.36
N ASN A 113 2.38 2.69 -10.57
CA ASN A 113 2.70 3.79 -11.50
C ASN A 113 3.57 4.91 -10.89
N ILE A 114 4.23 4.61 -9.76
CA ILE A 114 5.23 5.50 -9.20
C ILE A 114 6.52 5.30 -9.99
N ALA A 115 6.99 6.37 -10.64
CA ALA A 115 8.25 6.39 -11.39
C ALA A 115 9.46 6.48 -10.44
N ASP A 116 10.67 6.25 -10.96
CA ASP A 116 11.90 6.25 -10.15
C ASP A 116 12.23 7.65 -9.59
N ASP A 117 11.71 8.71 -10.22
CA ASP A 117 11.78 10.09 -9.75
C ASP A 117 10.74 10.43 -8.68
N LEU A 118 10.01 9.41 -8.19
CA LEU A 118 8.95 9.48 -7.19
C LEU A 118 7.67 10.21 -7.66
N ASN A 119 7.59 10.58 -8.95
CA ASN A 119 6.38 11.13 -9.52
C ASN A 119 5.41 10.01 -9.93
N ARG A 120 4.14 10.38 -10.07
CA ARG A 120 3.09 9.46 -10.53
C ARG A 120 2.80 9.71 -12.00
N ASP A 121 2.65 8.62 -12.75
CA ASP A 121 2.30 8.71 -14.16
C ASP A 121 0.94 9.38 -14.36
N ARG A 122 0.85 10.14 -15.46
CA ARG A 122 -0.37 10.82 -15.87
C ARG A 122 -0.86 10.30 -17.21
N ASP A 123 -2.16 10.28 -17.39
CA ASP A 123 -2.77 9.97 -18.68
C ASP A 123 -2.60 11.13 -19.68
N SER A 124 -3.11 10.94 -20.90
CA SER A 124 -3.09 11.95 -21.97
C SER A 124 -3.83 13.23 -21.61
N ASP A 125 -4.75 13.17 -20.64
CA ASP A 125 -5.57 14.29 -20.19
C ASP A 125 -4.93 15.00 -18.97
N GLY A 126 -3.77 14.52 -18.52
CA GLY A 126 -3.01 15.07 -17.39
C GLY A 126 -3.51 14.61 -16.02
N ASN A 127 -4.44 13.66 -15.96
CA ASN A 127 -4.93 13.07 -14.72
C ASN A 127 -3.96 12.03 -14.19
N ILE A 128 -3.88 11.91 -12.87
CA ILE A 128 -3.02 10.92 -12.24
C ILE A 128 -3.62 9.52 -12.43
N ILE A 129 -2.81 8.60 -12.96
CA ILE A 129 -3.22 7.20 -13.11
C ILE A 129 -3.24 6.54 -11.71
N ASN A 130 -4.31 5.79 -11.41
CA ASN A 130 -4.43 5.05 -10.17
C ASN A 130 -4.28 3.55 -10.45
N SER A 131 -3.04 3.07 -10.44
CA SER A 131 -2.76 1.64 -10.59
C SER A 131 -2.76 0.93 -9.24
N PRO A 132 -3.27 -0.32 -9.14
CA PRO A 132 -3.16 -1.10 -7.92
C PRO A 132 -1.68 -1.34 -7.56
N SER A 133 -1.40 -1.39 -6.26
CA SER A 133 -0.09 -1.82 -5.75
C SER A 133 0.21 -3.28 -6.10
N LEU A 134 1.48 -3.68 -6.04
CA LEU A 134 1.85 -5.08 -6.28
C LEU A 134 1.15 -6.03 -5.30
N ILE A 135 1.03 -5.63 -4.04
CA ILE A 135 0.30 -6.42 -3.03
C ILE A 135 -1.18 -6.53 -3.39
N ALA A 136 -1.82 -5.43 -3.78
CA ALA A 136 -3.23 -5.46 -4.17
C ALA A 136 -3.48 -6.37 -5.37
N LYS A 137 -2.57 -6.37 -6.37
CA LYS A 137 -2.64 -7.27 -7.52
C LYS A 137 -2.48 -8.73 -7.14
N ILE A 138 -1.48 -9.06 -6.33
CA ILE A 138 -1.20 -10.46 -5.93
C ILE A 138 -2.37 -11.05 -5.14
N HIS A 139 -3.03 -10.22 -4.33
CA HIS A 139 -4.10 -10.66 -3.44
C HIS A 139 -5.52 -10.42 -3.99
N ASP A 140 -5.66 -9.97 -5.24
CA ASP A 140 -6.94 -9.64 -5.89
C ASP A 140 -7.82 -8.72 -5.02
N ILE A 141 -7.18 -7.74 -4.38
CA ILE A 141 -7.87 -6.75 -3.55
C ILE A 141 -8.53 -5.75 -4.50
N ASN A 142 -9.80 -5.42 -4.23
CA ASN A 142 -10.57 -4.46 -5.03
C ASN A 142 -10.11 -3.00 -4.80
N PHE A 143 -8.87 -2.73 -5.17
CA PHE A 143 -8.14 -1.49 -4.91
C PHE A 143 -8.89 -0.26 -5.42
N SER A 144 -9.40 -0.29 -6.66
CA SER A 144 -10.06 0.85 -7.27
C SER A 144 -11.35 1.22 -6.54
N ALA A 145 -12.14 0.22 -6.12
CA ALA A 145 -13.36 0.48 -5.35
C ALA A 145 -13.03 1.04 -3.96
N THR A 146 -12.06 0.44 -3.26
CA THR A 146 -11.62 0.93 -1.94
C THR A 146 -11.07 2.34 -2.02
N LEU A 147 -10.22 2.64 -3.01
CA LEU A 147 -9.67 3.97 -3.24
C LEU A 147 -10.77 5.00 -3.50
N TYR A 148 -11.74 4.69 -4.37
CA TYR A 148 -12.86 5.57 -4.67
C TYR A 148 -13.72 5.87 -3.43
N LEU A 149 -14.01 4.84 -2.62
CA LEU A 149 -14.74 5.00 -1.36
C LEU A 149 -14.00 5.93 -0.40
N MET A 150 -12.68 5.73 -0.22
CA MET A 150 -11.89 6.56 0.69
C MET A 150 -11.73 8.01 0.23
N ILE A 151 -11.63 8.25 -1.08
CA ILE A 151 -11.64 9.60 -1.65
C ILE A 151 -12.96 10.29 -1.32
N ARG A 152 -14.08 9.61 -1.57
CA ARG A 152 -15.42 10.14 -1.29
C ARG A 152 -15.61 10.44 0.20
N GLU A 153 -15.20 9.54 1.10
CA GLU A 153 -15.27 9.76 2.54
C GLU A 153 -14.46 10.99 2.98
N ARG A 154 -13.26 11.18 2.42
CA ARG A 154 -12.43 12.37 2.67
C ARG A 154 -13.11 13.64 2.19
N GLU A 155 -13.71 13.64 1.00
CA GLU A 155 -14.43 14.79 0.45
C GLU A 155 -15.65 15.16 1.30
N GLU A 156 -16.46 14.17 1.69
CA GLU A 156 -17.62 14.37 2.57
C GLU A 156 -17.19 14.93 3.94
N ALA A 157 -16.11 14.41 4.53
CA ALA A 157 -15.56 14.93 5.78
C ALA A 157 -15.05 16.37 5.66
N GLN A 158 -14.36 16.71 4.56
CA GLN A 158 -13.90 18.07 4.31
C GLN A 158 -15.07 19.04 4.08
N GLN A 159 -16.10 18.62 3.34
CA GLN A 159 -17.30 19.43 3.14
C GLN A 159 -17.99 19.72 4.47
N LYS A 160 -18.14 18.71 5.33
CA LYS A 160 -18.74 18.87 6.66
C LYS A 160 -17.94 19.87 7.52
N GLN A 161 -16.62 19.74 7.57
CA GLN A 161 -15.77 20.68 8.30
C GLN A 161 -15.85 22.12 7.75
N ARG A 162 -15.99 22.29 6.43
CA ARG A 162 -16.18 23.61 5.81
C ARG A 162 -17.53 24.21 6.20
N MET A 163 -18.60 23.42 6.20
CA MET A 163 -19.92 23.88 6.65
C MET A 163 -19.91 24.29 8.13
N GLU A 164 -19.33 23.48 9.01
CA GLU A 164 -19.21 23.79 10.44
C GLU A 164 -18.43 25.09 10.68
N LYS A 165 -17.33 25.32 9.95
CA LYS A 165 -16.58 26.59 10.01
C LYS A 165 -17.39 27.79 9.51
N LEU A 166 -18.15 27.63 8.43
CA LEU A 166 -19.01 28.69 7.90
C LEU A 166 -20.13 29.04 8.90
N GLU A 167 -20.75 28.04 9.52
CA GLU A 167 -21.76 28.24 10.56
C GLU A 167 -21.17 28.96 11.79
N SER A 168 -19.97 28.59 12.22
CA SER A 168 -19.25 29.28 13.31
C SER A 168 -18.98 30.74 12.95
N ASN A 169 -18.45 31.01 11.77
CA ASN A 169 -18.15 32.38 11.31
C ASN A 169 -19.41 33.22 11.16
N LEU A 170 -20.51 32.65 10.67
CA LEU A 170 -21.81 33.34 10.57
C LEU A 170 -22.36 33.69 11.95
N LYS A 171 -22.19 32.81 12.94
CA LYS A 171 -22.60 33.07 14.33
C LYS A 171 -21.77 34.18 14.98
N GLU A 172 -20.47 34.24 14.69
CA GLU A 172 -19.61 35.34 15.12
C GLU A 172 -20.00 36.68 14.47
N LEU A 173 -20.33 36.68 13.18
CA LEU A 173 -20.78 37.88 12.45
C LEU A 173 -22.19 38.35 12.86
N GLN A 174 -23.06 37.45 13.31
CA GLN A 174 -24.39 37.78 13.84
C GLN A 174 -24.37 38.18 15.32
N SER A 175 -23.23 38.03 16.00
CA SER A 175 -23.06 38.57 17.34
C SER A 175 -23.03 40.10 17.24
N PRO A 176 -23.96 40.82 17.91
CA PRO A 176 -24.05 42.26 17.75
C PRO A 176 -22.73 42.92 18.16
N VAL A 177 -22.27 43.88 17.36
CA VAL A 177 -21.24 44.86 17.74
C VAL A 177 -21.83 45.72 18.87
N ALA A 178 -21.93 45.14 20.07
CA ALA A 178 -22.15 45.87 21.29
C ALA A 178 -20.80 46.45 21.68
N ASP A 179 -20.75 47.78 21.83
CA ASP A 179 -19.62 48.61 22.23
C ASP A 179 -18.74 49.18 21.11
N ALA A 180 -19.33 50.04 20.29
CA ALA A 180 -18.63 51.19 19.70
C ALA A 180 -19.53 52.44 19.70
N SER A 181 -20.11 52.77 20.85
CA SER A 181 -20.77 54.07 21.10
C SER A 181 -20.95 54.28 22.60
N LYS A 182 -19.91 54.79 23.27
CA LYS A 182 -19.98 55.68 24.43
C LYS A 182 -18.62 56.29 24.74
#